data_AF-A0A0B8WFG5-F1
#
_entry.id   AF-A0A0B8WFG5-F1
#
_cell.length_a   1.000
_cell.length_b   1.000
_cell.length_c   1.000
_cell.angle_alpha   90.00
_cell.angle_beta   90.00
_cell.angle_gamma   90.00
#
_symmetry.space_group_name_H-M   'P 1'
#
loop_
_entity.id
_entity.type
_entity.pdbx_description
1 polymer ?
#
loop_
_entity_poly.entity_id
_entity_poly.type
_entity_poly.pdbx_seq_one_letter_code
_entity_poly.pdbx_strand_id
1 'polypeptide(L)'
;MNIYKYDIVFQEVPDHISLAFYVCGCPLRCPGCHSPELWTEKTGSPLTESLMEELLTEYKSQISCVLFLGGEWHPETLVAFLLQCKKQGLLTALYTGLDDVPNLIKQNLDFLKVGPWRPSLGGLDSPSTNQRFIDLRTQQTLNHLFQR
;
A
#
# COMPACT_ATOMS: atom_id res chain seq x y z
N MET A 1 -10.37 2.90 9.90
CA MET A 1 -9.30 3.36 8.99
C MET A 1 -9.95 4.25 7.94
N ASN A 2 -9.46 5.48 7.78
CA ASN A 2 -9.99 6.42 6.78
C ASN A 2 -9.12 6.40 5.53
N ILE A 3 -9.75 6.58 4.38
CA ILE A 3 -9.07 6.74 3.08
C ILE A 3 -9.38 8.12 2.51
N TYR A 4 -8.39 8.76 1.91
CA TYR A 4 -8.58 10.03 1.20
C TYR A 4 -9.28 9.80 -0.14
N LYS A 5 -8.86 8.76 -0.85
CA LYS A 5 -9.41 8.31 -2.12
C LYS A 5 -9.03 6.85 -2.37
N TYR A 6 -9.61 6.27 -3.41
CA TYR A 6 -9.11 5.06 -4.06
C TYR A 6 -8.88 5.34 -5.55
N ASP A 7 -8.06 4.51 -6.19
CA ASP A 7 -7.73 4.66 -7.61
C ASP A 7 -7.31 3.31 -8.22
N ILE A 8 -7.41 3.18 -9.55
CA ILE A 8 -6.85 2.03 -10.28
C ILE A 8 -5.46 2.42 -10.80
N VAL A 9 -4.45 1.69 -10.34
CA VAL A 9 -3.06 2.00 -10.63
C VAL A 9 -2.35 0.80 -11.28
N PHE A 10 -1.27 1.09 -12.02
CA PHE A 10 -0.66 0.12 -12.95
C PHE A 10 0.83 -0.13 -12.70
N GLN A 11 1.52 0.75 -11.94
CA GLN A 11 2.98 0.73 -11.86
C GLN A 11 3.49 0.43 -10.44
N GLU A 12 2.64 0.58 -9.44
CA GLU A 12 2.97 0.47 -8.02
C GLU A 12 3.19 -1.00 -7.61
N VAL A 13 2.53 -1.93 -8.27
CA VAL A 13 2.81 -3.36 -8.17
C VAL A 13 3.08 -3.85 -9.59
N PRO A 14 4.35 -4.02 -9.98
CA PRO A 14 4.72 -4.46 -11.32
C PRO A 14 3.95 -5.72 -11.74
N ASP A 15 3.53 -5.76 -13.00
CA ASP A 15 2.72 -6.82 -13.61
C ASP A 15 1.29 -6.99 -13.04
N HIS A 16 0.84 -6.09 -12.15
CA HIS A 16 -0.46 -6.18 -11.50
C HIS A 16 -1.26 -4.87 -11.57
N ILE A 17 -2.44 -4.93 -12.18
CA ILE A 17 -3.45 -3.87 -12.05
C ILE A 17 -3.97 -3.89 -10.61
N SER A 18 -3.85 -2.75 -9.93
CA SER A 18 -4.06 -2.65 -8.49
C SER A 18 -5.16 -1.65 -8.15
N LEU A 19 -6.13 -2.06 -7.33
CA LEU A 19 -7.00 -1.12 -6.61
C LEU A 19 -6.22 -0.55 -5.43
N ALA A 20 -5.86 0.72 -5.50
CA ALA A 20 -5.07 1.41 -4.50
C ALA A 20 -5.93 2.26 -3.57
N PHE A 21 -5.76 2.07 -2.26
CA PHE A 21 -6.38 2.87 -1.21
C PHE A 21 -5.35 3.82 -0.60
N TYR A 22 -5.65 5.11 -0.60
CA TYR A 22 -4.78 6.14 -0.02
C TYR A 22 -5.19 6.35 1.44
N VAL A 23 -4.53 5.63 2.35
CA VAL A 23 -4.85 5.57 3.78
C VAL A 23 -4.38 6.83 4.49
N CYS A 24 -5.28 7.42 5.26
CA CYS A 24 -5.04 8.61 6.08
C CYS A 24 -4.50 8.24 7.47
N GLY A 25 -3.67 9.11 8.04
CA GLY A 25 -3.16 8.97 9.41
C GLY A 25 -1.65 8.80 9.53
N CYS A 26 -0.83 9.36 8.64
CA CYS A 26 0.63 9.18 8.66
C CYS A 26 1.36 10.10 9.65
N PRO A 27 1.83 9.64 10.83
CA PRO A 27 2.66 10.42 11.74
C PRO A 27 4.05 10.76 11.22
N LEU A 28 4.59 10.05 10.22
CA LEU A 28 5.99 10.22 9.78
C LEU A 28 6.28 11.60 9.20
N ARG A 29 5.29 12.22 8.54
CA ARG A 29 5.36 13.58 7.98
C ARG A 29 6.70 13.90 7.30
N CYS A 30 7.14 12.97 6.44
CA CYS A 30 8.45 13.04 5.79
C CYS A 30 8.62 14.39 5.07
N PRO A 31 9.79 15.05 5.16
CA PRO A 31 10.06 16.29 4.43
C PRO A 31 9.84 16.09 2.92
N GLY A 32 9.10 17.00 2.29
CA GLY A 32 8.77 16.90 0.86
C GLY A 32 7.89 15.70 0.49
N CYS A 33 7.08 15.19 1.42
CA CYS A 33 6.14 14.09 1.17
C CYS A 33 5.25 14.37 -0.05
N HIS A 34 5.04 13.36 -0.90
CA HIS A 34 4.17 13.45 -2.07
C HIS A 34 2.67 13.49 -1.73
N SER A 35 2.30 13.04 -0.52
CA SER A 35 0.90 12.94 -0.10
C SER A 35 0.69 13.53 1.29
N PRO A 36 0.97 14.83 1.50
CA PRO A 36 0.78 15.50 2.79
C PRO A 36 -0.67 15.46 3.28
N GLU A 37 -1.64 15.31 2.37
CA GLU A 37 -3.06 15.12 2.68
C GLU A 37 -3.34 13.87 3.54
N LEU A 38 -2.43 12.89 3.55
CA LEU A 38 -2.56 11.66 4.32
C LEU A 38 -2.03 11.78 5.76
N TRP A 39 -1.49 12.92 6.18
CA TRP A 39 -0.85 13.08 7.51
C TRP A 39 -1.81 13.04 8.70
N THR A 40 -3.10 13.17 8.47
CA THR A 40 -4.12 13.24 9.53
C THR A 40 -5.25 12.29 9.22
N GLU A 41 -5.80 11.63 10.22
CA GLU A 41 -7.01 10.81 10.05
C GLU A 41 -8.27 11.64 9.81
N LYS A 42 -8.20 12.95 10.07
CA LYS A 42 -9.33 13.88 9.90
C LYS A 42 -9.63 14.17 8.43
N THR A 43 -8.68 13.89 7.53
CA THR A 43 -8.91 13.95 6.09
C THR A 43 -9.43 12.60 5.61
N GLY A 44 -10.29 12.62 4.60
CA GLY A 44 -10.86 11.40 4.00
C GLY A 44 -12.16 10.92 4.64
N SER A 45 -12.55 9.70 4.27
CA SER A 45 -13.80 9.06 4.70
C SER A 45 -13.53 7.62 5.16
N PRO A 46 -14.37 7.05 6.03
CA PRO A 46 -14.18 5.68 6.49
C PRO A 46 -14.20 4.69 5.32
N LEU A 47 -13.17 3.84 5.24
CA LEU A 47 -13.27 2.61 4.45
C LEU A 47 -14.01 1.59 5.31
N THR A 48 -15.31 1.41 5.02
CA THR A 48 -16.15 0.41 5.70
C THR A 48 -16.02 -0.94 5.02
N GLU A 49 -16.39 -2.02 5.71
CA GLU A 49 -16.46 -3.36 5.11
C GLU A 49 -17.40 -3.41 3.90
N SER A 50 -18.52 -2.67 3.95
CA SER A 50 -19.48 -2.58 2.85
C SER A 50 -18.90 -1.88 1.63
N LEU A 51 -18.20 -0.75 1.83
CA LEU A 51 -17.54 -0.03 0.73
C LEU A 51 -16.41 -0.88 0.14
N MET A 52 -15.65 -1.56 0.99
CA MET A 52 -14.62 -2.49 0.53
C MET A 52 -15.24 -3.60 -0.34
N GLU A 53 -16.32 -4.23 0.11
CA GLU A 53 -17.00 -5.29 -0.63
C GLU A 53 -17.58 -4.81 -1.97
N GLU A 54 -18.20 -3.63 -1.96
CA GLU A 54 -18.72 -2.97 -3.17
C GLU A 54 -17.61 -2.76 -4.20
N LEU A 55 -16.50 -2.13 -3.81
CA LEU A 55 -15.38 -1.85 -4.70
C LEU A 55 -14.71 -3.13 -5.20
N LEU A 56 -14.48 -4.11 -4.33
CA LEU A 56 -13.92 -5.40 -4.75
C LEU A 56 -14.82 -6.11 -5.76
N THR A 57 -16.14 -6.00 -5.61
CA THR A 57 -17.11 -6.59 -6.54
C THR A 57 -17.12 -5.84 -7.87
N GLU A 58 -17.12 -4.51 -7.84
CA GLU A 58 -17.11 -3.64 -9.02
C GLU A 58 -15.87 -3.91 -9.90
N TYR A 59 -14.69 -4.02 -9.27
CA TYR A 59 -13.41 -4.16 -9.98
C TYR A 59 -12.93 -5.60 -10.13
N LYS A 60 -13.69 -6.60 -9.67
CA LYS A 60 -13.27 -8.02 -9.58
C LYS A 60 -12.59 -8.59 -10.83
N SER A 61 -13.07 -8.21 -12.02
CA SER A 61 -12.56 -8.73 -13.30
C SER A 61 -11.46 -7.85 -13.93
N GLN A 62 -11.09 -6.75 -13.27
CA GLN A 62 -10.15 -5.75 -13.79
C GLN A 62 -8.85 -5.68 -12.98
N ILE A 63 -8.91 -6.05 -11.69
CA ILE A 63 -7.77 -5.98 -10.78
C ILE A 63 -7.23 -7.38 -10.46
N SER A 64 -5.94 -7.43 -10.16
CA SER A 64 -5.27 -8.64 -9.65
C SER A 64 -4.66 -8.42 -8.27
N CYS A 65 -4.56 -7.17 -7.83
CA CYS A 65 -3.98 -6.79 -6.56
C CYS A 65 -4.79 -5.67 -5.88
N VAL A 66 -4.73 -5.64 -4.55
CA VAL A 66 -5.21 -4.52 -3.73
C VAL A 66 -4.04 -3.95 -2.96
N LEU A 67 -3.84 -2.64 -3.08
CA LEU A 67 -2.70 -1.92 -2.54
C LEU A 67 -3.17 -0.90 -1.50
N PHE A 68 -2.55 -0.89 -0.33
CA PHE A 68 -2.75 0.17 0.67
C PHE A 68 -1.53 1.10 0.67
N LEU A 69 -1.75 2.38 0.39
CA LEU A 69 -0.75 3.45 0.30
C LEU A 69 -0.87 4.42 1.48
N GLY A 70 0.23 4.72 2.18
CA GLY A 70 0.22 5.80 3.19
C GLY A 70 -0.31 5.38 4.56
N GLY A 71 -0.30 6.31 5.52
CA GLY A 71 0.20 6.01 6.87
C GLY A 71 -0.80 5.78 8.01
N GLU A 72 -0.22 5.51 9.19
CA GLU A 72 -0.14 4.20 9.83
C GLU A 72 -1.49 3.58 10.24
N TRP A 73 -1.96 2.71 9.34
CA TRP A 73 -3.06 1.77 9.50
C TRP A 73 -3.17 1.19 10.92
N HIS A 74 -4.41 1.08 11.39
CA HIS A 74 -4.72 0.22 12.53
C HIS A 74 -4.44 -1.24 12.11
N PRO A 75 -3.46 -1.94 12.72
CA PRO A 75 -3.02 -3.26 12.25
C PRO A 75 -4.15 -4.26 12.12
N GLU A 76 -5.08 -4.29 13.08
CA GLU A 76 -6.22 -5.20 13.08
C GLU A 76 -7.19 -4.91 11.92
N THR A 77 -7.52 -3.64 11.71
CA THR A 77 -8.41 -3.22 10.60
C THR A 77 -7.78 -3.53 9.24
N LEU A 78 -6.48 -3.25 9.07
CA LEU A 78 -5.79 -3.59 7.83
C LEU A 78 -5.80 -5.09 7.60
N VAL A 79 -5.49 -5.89 8.61
CA VAL A 79 -5.51 -7.36 8.51
C VAL A 79 -6.89 -7.88 8.12
N ALA A 80 -7.97 -7.32 8.66
CA ALA A 80 -9.33 -7.67 8.26
C ALA A 80 -9.57 -7.44 6.75
N PHE A 81 -9.15 -6.29 6.22
CA PHE A 81 -9.28 -6.01 4.79
C PHE A 81 -8.37 -6.88 3.93
N LEU A 82 -7.13 -7.12 4.35
CA LEU A 82 -6.21 -8.02 3.64
C LEU A 82 -6.81 -9.43 3.53
N LEU A 83 -7.40 -9.94 4.61
CA LEU A 83 -8.10 -11.24 4.61
C LEU A 83 -9.31 -11.23 3.65
N GLN A 84 -10.06 -10.14 3.58
CA GLN A 84 -11.17 -9.97 2.65
C GLN A 84 -10.69 -10.04 1.19
N CYS A 85 -9.59 -9.35 0.84
CA CYS A 85 -8.98 -9.42 -0.49
C CYS A 85 -8.55 -10.85 -0.85
N LYS A 86 -7.87 -11.54 0.08
CA LYS A 86 -7.38 -12.90 -0.14
C LYS A 86 -8.52 -13.90 -0.34
N LYS A 87 -9.65 -13.73 0.34
CA LYS A 87 -10.87 -14.54 0.11
C LYS A 87 -11.41 -14.41 -1.31
N GLN A 88 -11.16 -13.28 -1.98
CA GLN A 88 -11.52 -13.07 -3.38
C GLN A 88 -10.43 -13.52 -4.37
N GLY A 89 -9.32 -14.09 -3.88
CA GLY A 89 -8.20 -14.53 -4.72
C GLY A 89 -7.32 -13.39 -5.22
N LEU A 90 -7.41 -12.20 -4.62
CA LEU A 90 -6.60 -11.04 -4.99
C LEU A 90 -5.28 -11.04 -4.22
N LEU A 91 -4.21 -10.59 -4.89
CA LEU A 91 -2.94 -10.30 -4.24
C LEU A 91 -3.05 -9.06 -3.37
N THR A 92 -2.17 -8.94 -2.40
CA THR A 92 -2.21 -7.89 -1.39
C THR A 92 -0.87 -7.18 -1.25
N ALA A 93 -0.90 -5.86 -1.23
CA ALA A 93 0.29 -5.03 -1.15
C ALA A 93 0.13 -3.90 -0.12
N LEU A 94 1.23 -3.55 0.53
CA LEU A 94 1.29 -2.41 1.45
C LEU A 94 2.50 -1.53 1.14
N TYR A 95 2.27 -0.22 1.08
CA TYR A 95 3.31 0.79 1.04
C TYR A 95 3.37 1.54 2.36
N THR A 96 4.46 1.36 3.09
CA THR A 96 4.73 2.00 4.38
C THR A 96 5.99 2.84 4.32
N GLY A 97 6.00 3.96 5.06
CA GLY A 97 7.21 4.74 5.32
C GLY A 97 8.05 4.19 6.48
N LEU A 98 7.55 3.17 7.19
CA LEU A 98 8.31 2.46 8.22
C LEU A 98 9.36 1.55 7.58
N ASP A 99 10.41 1.25 8.31
CA ASP A 99 11.43 0.29 7.87
C ASP A 99 10.93 -1.15 7.90
N ASP A 100 9.90 -1.43 8.70
CA ASP A 100 9.26 -2.73 8.82
C ASP A 100 7.81 -2.65 9.35
N VAL A 101 7.07 -3.75 9.29
CA VAL A 101 5.72 -3.90 9.85
C VAL A 101 5.58 -5.18 10.70
N PRO A 102 4.62 -5.24 11.65
CA PRO A 102 4.37 -6.44 12.45
C PRO A 102 4.12 -7.70 11.61
N ASN A 103 4.55 -8.86 12.11
CA ASN A 103 4.39 -10.14 11.42
C ASN A 103 2.93 -10.49 11.09
N LEU A 104 1.99 -10.09 11.96
CA LEU A 104 0.54 -10.27 11.71
C LEU A 104 0.10 -9.63 10.39
N ILE A 105 0.68 -8.49 10.02
CA ILE A 105 0.40 -7.83 8.74
C ILE A 105 1.15 -8.57 7.61
N LYS A 106 2.45 -8.86 7.78
CA LYS A 106 3.27 -9.52 6.75
C LYS A 106 2.70 -10.85 6.26
N GLN A 107 2.15 -11.67 7.16
CA GLN A 107 1.55 -12.96 6.80
C GLN A 107 0.34 -12.84 5.86
N ASN A 108 -0.24 -11.64 5.79
CA ASN A 108 -1.40 -11.33 4.98
C ASN A 108 -1.04 -10.46 3.77
N LEU A 109 0.25 -10.31 3.45
CA LEU A 109 0.76 -9.54 2.31
C LEU A 109 1.52 -10.42 1.33
N ASP A 110 1.36 -10.13 0.05
CA ASP A 110 2.21 -10.68 -1.03
C ASP A 110 3.38 -9.74 -1.30
N PHE A 111 3.13 -8.43 -1.31
CA PHE A 111 4.14 -7.40 -1.56
C PHE A 111 4.21 -6.36 -0.43
N LEU A 112 5.42 -5.89 -0.15
CA LEU A 112 5.65 -4.87 0.87
C LEU A 112 6.68 -3.87 0.37
N LYS A 113 6.29 -2.59 0.30
CA LYS A 113 7.23 -1.47 0.19
C LYS A 113 7.48 -0.88 1.56
N VAL A 114 8.75 -0.77 1.94
CA VAL A 114 9.21 -0.11 3.17
C VAL A 114 10.19 1.02 2.89
N GLY A 115 10.38 1.88 3.88
CA GLY A 115 11.38 2.94 3.90
C GLY A 115 10.78 4.35 3.76
N PRO A 116 11.17 5.30 4.64
CA PRO A 116 10.61 6.64 4.63
C PRO A 116 10.99 7.38 3.36
N TRP A 117 10.14 8.30 2.92
CA TRP A 117 10.45 9.20 1.81
C TRP A 117 11.61 10.13 2.19
N ARG A 118 12.64 10.19 1.33
CA ARG A 118 13.78 11.08 1.47
C ARG A 118 14.03 11.80 0.14
N PRO A 119 13.78 13.12 0.03
CA PRO A 119 13.92 13.85 -1.23
C PRO A 119 15.29 13.69 -1.90
N SER A 120 16.36 13.58 -1.11
CA SER A 120 17.73 13.41 -1.62
C SER A 120 18.03 12.03 -2.22
N LEU A 121 17.19 11.02 -1.95
CA LEU A 121 17.38 9.63 -2.41
C LEU A 121 16.36 9.21 -3.47
N GLY A 122 15.23 9.92 -3.57
CA GLY A 122 14.18 9.63 -4.55
C GLY A 122 13.34 8.39 -4.25
N GLY A 123 12.46 8.04 -5.20
CA GLY A 123 11.52 6.92 -5.10
C GLY A 123 12.12 5.60 -5.56
N LEU A 124 11.29 4.56 -5.74
CA LEU A 124 11.76 3.25 -6.20
C LEU A 124 12.43 3.27 -7.58
N ASP A 125 12.07 4.26 -8.41
CA ASP A 125 12.67 4.57 -9.71
C ASP A 125 14.10 5.11 -9.62
N SER A 126 14.51 5.58 -8.44
CA SER A 126 15.87 6.07 -8.20
C SER A 126 16.82 4.94 -7.79
N PRO A 127 17.98 4.78 -8.46
CA PRO A 127 19.01 3.81 -8.04
C PRO A 127 19.59 4.08 -6.64
N SER A 128 19.49 5.30 -6.13
CA SER A 128 20.00 5.69 -4.81
C SER A 128 18.97 5.59 -3.69
N THR A 129 17.76 5.08 -3.98
CA THR A 129 16.66 5.05 -3.01
C THR A 129 16.97 4.22 -1.77
N ASN A 130 16.47 4.68 -0.61
CA ASN A 130 16.45 3.88 0.62
C ASN A 130 15.21 2.98 0.73
N GLN A 131 14.27 3.07 -0.21
CA GLN A 131 13.04 2.31 -0.18
C GLN A 131 13.25 0.91 -0.75
N ARG A 132 12.54 -0.08 -0.25
CA ARG A 132 12.62 -1.46 -0.74
C ARG A 132 11.22 -1.96 -1.06
N PHE A 133 11.00 -2.41 -2.29
CA PHE A 133 9.83 -3.18 -2.67
C PHE A 133 10.17 -4.66 -2.63
N ILE A 134 9.46 -5.44 -1.82
CA ILE A 134 9.80 -6.81 -1.46
C ILE A 134 8.62 -7.71 -1.82
N ASP A 135 8.89 -8.82 -2.51
CA ASP A 135 7.96 -9.95 -2.60
C ASP A 135 8.13 -10.82 -1.36
N LEU A 136 7.13 -10.85 -0.49
CA LEU A 136 7.20 -11.59 0.78
C LEU A 136 7.08 -13.11 0.59
N ARG A 137 6.64 -13.58 -0.57
CA ARG A 137 6.53 -15.02 -0.88
C ARG A 137 7.91 -15.60 -1.19
N THR A 138 8.75 -14.81 -1.86
CA THR A 138 10.12 -15.21 -2.26
C THR A 138 11.21 -14.56 -1.42
N GLN A 139 10.86 -13.56 -0.59
CA GLN A 139 11.78 -12.71 0.17
C GLN A 139 12.77 -11.93 -0.70
N GLN A 140 12.45 -11.71 -1.98
CA GLN A 140 13.30 -10.98 -2.91
C GLN A 140 12.96 -9.48 -2.91
N THR A 141 13.99 -8.65 -2.98
CA THR A 141 13.82 -7.21 -3.25
C THR A 141 13.75 -6.99 -4.76
N LEU A 142 12.67 -6.34 -5.20
CA LEU A 142 12.30 -6.18 -6.61
C LEU A 142 12.43 -4.73 -7.10
N ASN A 143 13.27 -3.90 -6.47
CA ASN A 143 13.48 -2.50 -6.87
C ASN A 143 13.87 -2.35 -8.35
N HIS A 144 14.59 -3.32 -8.90
CA HIS A 144 15.00 -3.32 -10.31
C HIS A 144 13.82 -3.27 -11.29
N LEU A 145 12.60 -3.63 -10.87
CA LEU A 145 11.41 -3.54 -11.72
C LEU A 145 10.92 -2.09 -11.91
N PHE A 146 11.35 -1.16 -11.06
CA PHE A 146 11.01 0.26 -11.14
C PHE A 146 12.10 1.09 -11.81
N GLN A 147 13.29 0.52 -11.97
CA GLN A 147 14.49 1.20 -12.46
C GLN A 147 14.75 0.74 -13.90
N ARG A 148 15.02 1.69 -14.79
CA ARG A 148 15.37 1.41 -16.19
C ARG A 148 16.88 1.49 -16.40
#